data_AF-A0A949X8F7-F1
#
_entry.id   AF-A0A949X8F7-F1
#
_cell.length_a   1.000
_cell.length_b   1.000
_cell.length_c   1.000
_cell.angle_alpha   90.00
_cell.angle_beta   90.00
_cell.angle_gamma   90.00
#
_symmetry.space_group_name_H-M   'P 1'
#
loop_
_entity.id
_entity.type
_entity.pdbx_description
1 polymer ?
#
loop_
_entity_poly.entity_id
_entity_poly.type
_entity_poly.pdbx_seq_one_letter_code
_entity_poly.pdbx_strand_id
1 'polypeptide(L)'
;MNWLTVAGFQGWACSRCEWNSPMPTLLSNADAKTAYDRLATSKFAQHLCADYPSRLKATEVSFTERIRKLVSQGFKPKDAVEILLQEVELEHRHDPQVLEQARREGEDFLRRIRTGLL
;
A
#
# COMPACT_ATOMS: atom_id res chain seq x y z
N MET A 1 2.64 7.04 14.85
CA MET A 1 3.39 5.77 14.82
C MET A 1 2.60 4.69 15.55
N ASN A 2 2.81 3.42 15.21
CA ASN A 2 2.16 2.26 15.84
C ASN A 2 3.23 1.26 16.29
N TRP A 3 2.94 0.52 17.35
CA TRP A 3 3.79 -0.58 17.80
C TRP A 3 3.57 -1.80 16.89
N LEU A 4 4.65 -2.43 16.45
CA LEU A 4 4.60 -3.67 15.67
C LEU A 4 5.42 -4.76 16.35
N THR A 5 4.86 -5.97 16.33
CA THR A 5 5.52 -7.21 16.71
C THR A 5 5.30 -8.21 15.57
N VAL A 6 6.32 -8.42 14.74
CA VAL A 6 6.32 -9.40 13.64
C VAL A 6 7.57 -10.28 13.76
N ALA A 7 7.63 -11.39 13.02
CA ALA A 7 8.79 -12.29 13.07
C ALA A 7 10.09 -11.52 12.79
N GLY A 8 11.00 -11.47 13.77
CA GLY A 8 12.28 -10.77 13.66
C GLY A 8 12.24 -9.25 13.85
N PHE A 9 11.08 -8.64 14.12
CA PHE A 9 10.98 -7.20 14.39
C PHE A 9 9.99 -6.90 15.52
N GLN A 10 10.47 -6.13 16.49
CA GLN A 10 9.65 -5.53 17.53
C GLN A 10 10.03 -4.06 17.65
N GLY A 11 9.08 -3.14 17.58
CA GLY A 11 9.39 -1.71 17.68
C GLY A 11 8.31 -0.78 17.15
N TRP A 12 8.65 0.50 17.07
CA TRP A 12 7.75 1.55 16.58
C TRP A 12 7.89 1.69 15.06
N ALA A 13 6.78 1.92 14.38
CA ALA A 13 6.77 2.16 12.95
C ALA A 13 5.79 3.25 12.53
N CYS A 14 6.05 3.88 11.39
CA CYS A 14 5.09 4.77 10.76
C CYS A 14 4.00 3.93 10.07
N SER A 15 2.75 4.39 10.14
CA SER A 15 1.64 3.74 9.44
C SER A 15 1.59 4.06 7.95
N ARG A 16 2.32 5.09 7.50
CA ARG A 16 2.27 5.59 6.12
C ARG A 16 3.51 5.28 5.30
N CYS A 17 4.67 5.22 5.95
CA CYS A 17 5.96 4.95 5.31
C CYS A 17 6.73 3.85 6.02
N GLU A 18 7.86 3.45 5.45
CA GLU A 18 8.72 2.38 5.95
C GLU A 18 9.60 2.80 7.14
N TRP A 19 9.47 4.04 7.62
CA TRP A 19 10.14 4.47 8.85
C TRP A 19 9.83 3.49 9.99
N ASN A 20 10.89 3.06 10.66
CA ASN A 20 10.82 2.18 11.80
C ASN A 20 11.94 2.52 12.80
N SER A 21 11.66 2.23 14.06
CA SER A 21 12.59 2.23 15.17
C SER A 21 12.48 0.83 15.78
N PRO A 22 13.47 -0.06 15.60
CA PRO A 22 13.48 -1.36 16.25
C PRO A 22 13.82 -1.20 17.72
N MET A 23 13.13 -1.95 18.57
CA MET A 23 13.45 -2.07 19.99
C MET A 23 14.62 -3.05 20.14
N PRO A 24 15.75 -2.63 20.72
CA PRO A 24 16.85 -3.55 21.05
C PRO A 24 16.36 -4.64 21.99
N THR A 25 16.72 -5.90 21.70
CA THR A 25 16.32 -7.08 22.48
C THR A 25 16.81 -7.05 23.94
N LEU A 26 17.84 -6.24 24.23
CA LEU A 26 18.42 -6.06 25.56
C LEU A 26 17.62 -5.12 26.47
N LEU A 27 16.64 -4.39 25.95
CA LEU A 27 15.82 -3.47 26.75
C LEU A 27 14.56 -4.16 27.30
N SER A 28 14.72 -5.25 28.07
CA SER A 28 13.58 -6.00 28.62
C SER A 28 12.89 -5.34 29.82
N ASN A 29 13.53 -4.37 30.46
CA ASN A 29 13.04 -3.77 31.71
C ASN A 29 12.11 -2.56 31.44
N ALA A 30 11.14 -2.33 32.33
CA ALA A 30 10.10 -1.30 32.14
C ALA A 30 10.66 0.13 31.99
N ASP A 31 11.70 0.48 32.75
CA ASP A 31 12.35 1.79 32.65
C ASP A 31 13.08 1.96 31.31
N ALA A 32 13.74 0.89 30.84
CA ALA A 32 14.41 0.85 29.55
C ALA A 32 13.43 1.01 28.38
N LYS A 33 12.26 0.38 28.48
CA LYS A 33 11.16 0.56 27.51
C LYS A 33 10.62 1.98 27.51
N THR A 34 10.44 2.58 28.69
CA THR A 34 9.94 3.97 28.80
C THR A 34 10.93 4.96 28.17
N ALA A 35 12.23 4.80 28.41
CA ALA A 35 13.25 5.62 27.78
C ALA A 35 13.28 5.44 26.25
N TYR A 36 13.15 4.19 25.80
CA TYR A 36 13.05 3.85 24.38
C TYR A 36 11.84 4.51 23.71
N ASP A 37 10.66 4.46 24.33
CA ASP A 37 9.43 5.05 23.78
C ASP A 37 9.55 6.58 23.63
N ARG A 38 10.19 7.25 24.60
CA ARG A 38 10.48 8.70 24.52
C ARG A 38 11.45 9.01 23.38
N LEU A 39 12.51 8.21 23.23
CA LEU A 39 13.47 8.38 22.14
C LEU A 39 12.82 8.17 20.77
N ALA A 40 12.02 7.12 20.62
CA ALA A 40 11.29 6.83 19.40
C ALA A 40 10.30 7.95 19.06
N THR A 41 9.61 8.50 20.06
CA THR A 41 8.70 9.66 19.87
C THR A 41 9.46 10.89 19.39
N SER A 42 10.62 11.20 19.97
CA SER A 42 11.45 12.33 19.55
C SER A 42 11.96 12.17 18.11
N LYS A 43 12.43 10.97 17.76
CA LYS A 43 12.85 10.64 16.38
C LYS A 43 11.69 10.72 15.40
N PHE A 44 10.51 10.25 15.80
CA PHE A 44 9.30 10.35 15.00
C PHE A 44 8.86 11.80 14.81
N ALA A 45 9.01 12.69 15.80
CA ALA A 45 8.67 14.10 15.61
C ALA A 45 9.51 14.79 14.51
N GLN A 46 10.72 14.29 14.26
CA GLN A 46 11.65 14.81 13.26
C GLN A 46 11.55 14.10 11.91
N HIS A 47 10.75 13.04 11.80
CA HIS A 47 10.63 12.28 10.55
C HIS A 47 9.75 13.02 9.53
N LEU A 48 10.14 12.96 8.26
CA LEU A 48 9.28 13.32 7.13
C LEU A 48 8.95 12.05 6.36
N CYS A 49 7.65 11.79 6.15
CA CYS A 49 7.23 10.60 5.40
C CYS A 49 7.79 10.56 3.97
N ALA A 50 8.09 11.71 3.37
CA ALA A 50 8.63 11.82 2.02
C ALA A 50 10.05 11.24 1.88
N ASP A 51 10.81 11.16 2.97
CA ASP A 51 12.19 10.65 2.97
C ASP A 51 12.26 9.12 3.04
N TYR A 52 11.12 8.46 3.21
CA TYR A 52 11.02 7.01 3.34
C TYR A 52 10.11 6.44 2.25
N PRO A 53 10.36 5.21 1.77
CA PRO A 53 9.40 4.55 0.90
C PRO A 53 8.02 4.49 1.56
N SER A 54 6.96 4.73 0.79
CA SER A 54 5.60 4.55 1.31
C SER A 54 5.38 3.06 1.60
N ARG A 55 4.81 2.74 2.78
CA ARG A 55 4.32 1.38 3.07
C ARG A 55 3.13 1.02 2.19
N LEU A 56 2.46 2.04 1.66
CA LEU A 56 1.45 1.91 0.63
C LEU A 56 2.06 1.59 -0.75
N LYS A 57 3.36 1.22 -0.84
CA LYS A 57 3.90 0.62 -2.05
C LYS A 57 3.31 -0.78 -2.23
N ALA A 58 2.24 -0.80 -3.00
CA ALA A 58 2.09 -1.69 -4.11
C ALA A 58 2.33 -3.19 -3.83
N THR A 59 1.36 -3.84 -3.20
CA THR A 59 0.70 -4.92 -3.95
C THR A 59 -0.15 -4.32 -5.08
N GLU A 60 0.43 -3.44 -5.90
CA GLU A 60 -0.19 -3.04 -7.16
C GLU A 60 0.14 -4.18 -8.10
N VAL A 61 -0.61 -5.27 -7.93
CA VAL A 61 -1.04 -6.01 -9.10
C VAL A 61 -1.58 -4.92 -10.02
N SER A 62 -0.83 -4.59 -11.09
CA SER A 62 -1.21 -3.55 -12.05
C SER A 62 -2.71 -3.69 -12.33
N PHE A 63 -3.42 -2.57 -12.48
CA PHE A 63 -4.84 -2.60 -12.82
C PHE A 63 -5.11 -3.52 -14.01
N THR A 64 -4.18 -3.55 -14.97
CA THR A 64 -4.17 -4.49 -16.10
C THR A 64 -4.14 -5.97 -15.67
N GLU A 65 -3.31 -6.36 -14.70
CA GLU A 65 -3.27 -7.73 -14.19
C GLU A 65 -4.54 -8.10 -13.42
N ARG A 66 -5.11 -7.15 -12.66
CA ARG A 66 -6.42 -7.34 -11.98
C ARG A 66 -7.54 -7.56 -13.01
N ILE A 67 -7.57 -6.76 -14.07
CA ILE A 67 -8.53 -6.91 -15.17
C ILE A 67 -8.30 -8.25 -15.88
N ARG A 68 -7.06 -8.64 -16.19
CA ARG A 68 -6.76 -9.92 -16.83
C ARG A 68 -7.22 -11.10 -15.98
N LYS A 69 -7.05 -11.02 -14.66
CA LYS A 69 -7.55 -12.05 -13.73
C LYS A 69 -9.07 -12.19 -13.81
N LEU A 70 -9.82 -11.08 -13.79
CA LEU A 70 -11.27 -11.10 -13.96
C LEU A 70 -11.66 -11.70 -15.32
N VAL A 71 -10.99 -11.31 -16.40
CA VAL A 71 -11.25 -11.91 -17.73
C VAL A 71 -10.99 -13.42 -17.73
N SER A 72 -9.91 -13.88 -17.10
CA SER A 72 -9.59 -15.31 -16.99
C SER A 72 -10.63 -16.11 -16.17
N GLN A 73 -11.38 -15.43 -15.30
CA GLN A 73 -12.49 -15.99 -14.53
C GLN A 73 -13.81 -16.03 -15.32
N GLY A 74 -13.82 -15.56 -16.57
CA GLY A 74 -14.98 -15.59 -17.47
C GLY A 74 -15.75 -14.28 -17.57
N PHE A 75 -15.31 -13.21 -16.90
CA PHE A 75 -15.92 -11.89 -17.06
C PHE A 75 -15.59 -11.29 -18.44
N LYS A 76 -16.55 -10.59 -19.05
CA LYS A 76 -16.26 -9.85 -20.28
C LYS A 76 -15.28 -8.72 -19.97
N PRO A 77 -14.37 -8.36 -20.88
CA PRO A 77 -13.39 -7.30 -20.65
C PRO A 77 -13.96 -5.98 -20.15
N LYS A 78 -15.13 -5.57 -20.68
CA LYS A 78 -15.80 -4.34 -20.24
C LYS A 78 -16.28 -4.46 -18.79
N ASP A 79 -16.95 -5.56 -18.46
CA ASP A 79 -17.46 -5.83 -17.11
C ASP A 79 -16.30 -5.94 -16.11
N ALA A 80 -15.17 -6.54 -16.51
CA ALA A 80 -13.96 -6.62 -15.69
C ALA A 80 -13.37 -5.24 -15.35
N VAL A 81 -13.39 -4.30 -16.30
CA VAL A 81 -12.95 -2.91 -16.06
C VAL A 81 -13.93 -2.18 -15.14
N GLU A 82 -15.24 -2.36 -15.32
CA GLU A 82 -16.25 -1.74 -14.45
C GLU A 82 -16.14 -2.24 -13.00
N ILE A 83 -15.96 -3.55 -12.81
CA ILE A 83 -15.71 -4.16 -11.49
C ILE A 83 -14.44 -3.59 -10.87
N LEU A 84 -13.34 -3.53 -11.62
CA LEU A 84 -12.09 -2.96 -11.14
C LEU A 84 -12.29 -1.53 -10.62
N LEU A 85 -12.97 -0.67 -11.38
CA LEU A 85 -13.17 0.73 -11.00
C LEU A 85 -13.96 0.85 -9.69
N GLN A 86 -14.95 -0.01 -9.47
CA GLN A 86 -15.68 -0.07 -8.20
C GLN A 86 -14.80 -0.54 -7.05
N GLU A 87 -13.97 -1.56 -7.27
CA GLU A 87 -13.01 -2.03 -6.26
C GLU A 87 -12.01 -0.94 -5.87
N VAL A 88 -11.46 -0.23 -6.85
CA VAL A 88 -10.52 0.88 -6.65
C VAL A 88 -11.16 2.03 -5.89
N GLU A 89 -12.41 2.36 -6.20
CA GLU A 89 -13.17 3.41 -5.52
C GLU A 89 -13.34 3.12 -4.02
N LEU A 90 -13.66 1.87 -3.69
CA LEU A 90 -13.80 1.39 -2.31
C LEU A 90 -12.44 1.32 -1.59
N GLU A 91 -11.41 0.81 -2.26
CA GLU A 91 -10.06 0.62 -1.72
C GLU A 91 -9.37 1.95 -1.40
N HIS A 92 -9.49 2.93 -2.29
CA HIS A 92 -8.79 4.21 -2.20
C HIS A 92 -9.63 5.37 -1.67
N ARG A 93 -10.83 5.09 -1.10
CA ARG A 93 -11.70 6.10 -0.48
C ARG A 93 -11.98 7.30 -1.40
N HIS A 94 -12.25 7.03 -2.68
CA HIS A 94 -12.43 8.05 -3.72
C HIS A 94 -11.24 8.98 -3.97
N ASP A 95 -9.99 8.52 -3.81
CA ASP A 95 -8.83 9.28 -4.27
C ASP A 95 -8.96 9.57 -5.78
N PRO A 96 -9.10 10.85 -6.20
CA PRO A 96 -9.35 11.19 -7.58
C PRO A 96 -8.17 10.86 -8.51
N GLN A 97 -6.94 10.88 -7.99
CA GLN A 97 -5.75 10.57 -8.81
C GLN A 97 -5.67 9.08 -9.13
N VAL A 98 -5.95 8.23 -8.14
CA VAL A 98 -5.93 6.78 -8.32
C VAL A 98 -7.08 6.31 -9.21
N LEU A 99 -8.27 6.89 -9.04
CA LEU A 99 -9.42 6.58 -9.90
C LEU A 99 -9.19 6.97 -11.36
N GLU A 100 -8.59 8.13 -11.61
CA GLU A 100 -8.26 8.56 -12.96
C GLU A 100 -7.20 7.64 -13.60
N GLN A 101 -6.20 7.21 -12.83
CA GLN A 101 -5.21 6.25 -13.30
C GLN A 101 -5.84 4.90 -13.66
N ALA A 102 -6.73 4.37 -12.80
CA ALA A 102 -7.44 3.12 -13.06
C ALA A 102 -8.34 3.21 -14.31
N ARG A 103 -9.00 4.35 -14.54
CA ARG A 103 -9.78 4.59 -15.77
C ARG A 103 -8.90 4.53 -17.02
N ARG A 104 -7.77 5.25 -17.01
CA ARG A 104 -6.84 5.27 -18.15
C ARG A 104 -6.29 3.89 -18.48
N GLU A 105 -5.88 3.12 -17.48
CA GLU A 105 -5.41 1.75 -17.69
C GLU A 105 -6.51 0.81 -18.17
N GLY A 106 -7.74 0.94 -17.66
CA GLY A 106 -8.89 0.17 -18.13
C GLY A 106 -9.24 0.46 -19.60
N GLU A 107 -9.22 1.74 -20.00
CA GLU A 107 -9.44 2.13 -21.40
C GLU A 107 -8.35 1.62 -22.34
N ASP A 108 -7.08 1.72 -21.92
CA ASP A 108 -5.96 1.20 -22.71
C ASP A 108 -6.03 -0.33 -22.84
N PHE A 109 -6.42 -1.04 -21.79
CA PHE A 109 -6.66 -2.48 -21.83
C PHE A 109 -7.75 -2.85 -22.85
N LEU A 110 -8.90 -2.17 -22.83
CA LEU A 110 -9.98 -2.41 -23.79
C LEU A 110 -9.55 -2.11 -25.23
N ARG A 111 -8.75 -1.04 -25.42
CA ARG A 111 -8.18 -0.71 -26.72
C ARG A 111 -7.25 -1.82 -27.22
N ARG A 112 -6.34 -2.31 -26.36
CA ARG A 112 -5.40 -3.39 -26.70
C ARG A 112 -6.11 -4.70 -27.06
N ILE A 113 -7.19 -5.06 -26.34
CA ILE A 113 -8.01 -6.22 -26.68
C ILE A 113 -8.63 -6.07 -28.06
N ARG A 114 -9.20 -4.90 -28.36
CA ARG A 114 -9.83 -4.64 -29.66
C ARG A 114 -8.83 -4.75 -30.82
N THR A 115 -7.56 -4.42 -30.58
CA THR A 115 -6.47 -4.52 -31.57
C THR A 115 -5.76 -5.87 -31.57
N GLY A 116 -6.12 -6.81 -30.69
CA GLY A 116 -5.46 -8.13 -30.60
C GLY A 116 -4.03 -8.09 -30.04
N LEU A 117 -3.71 -7.10 -29.19
CA LEU A 117 -2.37 -6.85 -28.64
C LEU A 117 -2.20 -7.35 -27.18
N LEU A 118 -3.01 -8.31 -26.75
CA LEU A 118 -3.09 -8.78 -25.36
C LEU A 118 -2.95 -10.31 -25.24
#